data_AF-A0A645HW55-F1
#
_entry.id   AF-A0A645HW55-F1
#
_cell.length_a   1.000
_cell.length_b   1.000
_cell.length_c   1.000
_cell.angle_alpha   90.00
_cell.angle_beta   90.00
_cell.angle_gamma   90.00
#
_symmetry.space_group_name_H-M   'P 1'
#
loop_
_entity.id
_entity.type
_entity.pdbx_description
1 polymer ?
#
loop_
_entity_poly.entity_id
_entity_poly.type
_entity_poly.pdbx_seq_one_letter_code
_entity_poly.pdbx_strand_id
1 'polypeptide(L)'
;MVQIPEETAEKSDARKAGFKTICEIGKERIRRAAKKIAEENPEAKFDGGFRVLKCDSSNMKEVYYNPAEYEPSLFTRLEDNIKEDRTPEDLLFQVMLDLGVLLSSKIEETTIAGKKVFNVEDNYLIACFDEDITDDVITEIAKQKPYYFVLRDSSMANDSVATNIEQIFAAYSPDTVRKVL
;
A
#
# COMPACT_ATOMS: atom_id res chain seq x y z
N MET A 1 -16.05 -5.04 9.34
CA MET A 1 -16.16 -6.43 9.83
C MET A 1 -14.74 -6.94 10.04
N VAL A 2 -14.45 -7.59 11.16
CA VAL A 2 -13.17 -8.28 11.40
C VAL A 2 -13.50 -9.73 11.72
N GLN A 3 -12.79 -10.67 11.12
CA GLN A 3 -13.00 -12.10 11.29
C GLN A 3 -11.65 -12.80 11.32
N ILE A 4 -11.45 -13.68 12.31
CA ILE A 4 -10.28 -14.54 12.38
C ILE A 4 -10.40 -15.59 11.26
N PRO A 5 -9.31 -15.92 10.53
CA PRO A 5 -9.30 -16.94 9.48
C PRO A 5 -9.32 -18.36 10.06
N GLU A 6 -10.26 -18.63 10.97
CA GLU A 6 -10.46 -19.94 11.58
C GLU A 6 -10.86 -20.95 10.51
N GLU A 7 -10.22 -22.11 10.56
CA GLU A 7 -10.47 -23.22 9.65
C GLU A 7 -11.87 -23.83 9.87
N THR A 8 -12.58 -24.12 8.78
CA THR A 8 -13.86 -24.84 8.88
C THR A 8 -13.60 -26.32 9.17
N ALA A 9 -14.47 -26.97 9.95
CA ALA A 9 -14.31 -28.40 10.23
C ALA A 9 -14.25 -29.23 8.93
N GLU A 10 -13.33 -30.21 8.84
CA GLU A 10 -13.04 -30.94 7.60
C GLU A 10 -14.27 -31.61 6.97
N LYS A 11 -15.18 -32.12 7.80
CA LYS A 11 -16.41 -32.82 7.36
C LYS A 11 -17.62 -31.89 7.20
N SER A 12 -17.46 -30.59 7.46
CA SER A 12 -18.56 -29.62 7.35
C SER A 12 -19.00 -29.41 5.90
N ASP A 13 -20.26 -29.00 5.73
CA ASP A 13 -20.77 -28.66 4.40
C ASP A 13 -20.09 -27.41 3.81
N ALA A 14 -19.63 -26.49 4.68
CA ALA A 14 -18.82 -25.36 4.26
C ALA A 14 -17.50 -25.80 3.61
N ARG A 15 -16.79 -26.77 4.21
CA ARG A 15 -15.55 -27.32 3.64
C ARG A 15 -15.81 -28.06 2.33
N LYS A 16 -16.88 -28.85 2.24
CA LYS A 16 -17.31 -29.52 1.00
C LYS A 16 -17.65 -28.52 -0.12
N ALA A 17 -18.19 -27.36 0.24
CA ALA A 17 -18.48 -26.27 -0.68
C ALA A 17 -17.26 -25.41 -1.05
N GLY A 18 -16.05 -25.77 -0.58
CA GLY A 18 -14.80 -25.09 -0.90
C GLY A 18 -14.41 -23.95 0.06
N PHE A 19 -15.21 -23.67 1.09
CA PHE A 19 -14.90 -22.64 2.08
C PHE A 19 -13.93 -23.19 3.14
N LYS A 20 -12.64 -22.88 2.97
CA LYS A 20 -11.58 -23.34 3.90
C LYS A 20 -11.62 -22.65 5.25
N THR A 21 -12.02 -21.37 5.29
CA THR A 21 -12.05 -20.59 6.54
C THR A 21 -13.40 -19.90 6.72
N ILE A 22 -13.72 -19.53 7.97
CA ILE A 22 -14.91 -18.74 8.31
C ILE A 22 -14.89 -17.39 7.58
N CYS A 23 -13.71 -16.81 7.34
CA CYS A 23 -13.54 -15.60 6.54
C CYS A 23 -14.09 -15.76 5.11
N GLU A 24 -13.86 -16.89 4.45
CA GLU A 24 -14.39 -17.12 3.10
C GLU A 24 -15.92 -17.13 3.08
N ILE A 25 -16.53 -17.74 4.10
CA ILE A 25 -18.00 -17.74 4.29
C ILE A 25 -18.49 -16.30 4.49
N GLY A 26 -17.81 -15.52 5.34
CA GLY A 26 -18.15 -14.12 5.60
C GLY A 26 -18.10 -13.25 4.36
N LYS A 27 -17.02 -13.37 3.56
CA LYS A 27 -16.87 -12.66 2.28
C LYS A 27 -18.00 -13.02 1.31
N GLU A 28 -18.28 -14.31 1.18
CA GLU A 28 -19.32 -14.78 0.26
C GLU A 28 -20.73 -14.35 0.71
N ARG A 29 -21.00 -14.35 2.02
CA ARG A 29 -22.25 -13.84 2.59
C ARG A 29 -22.45 -12.36 2.25
N ILE A 30 -21.40 -11.54 2.37
CA ILE A 30 -21.46 -10.11 2.02
C ILE A 30 -21.72 -9.94 0.53
N ARG A 31 -21.02 -10.67 -0.36
CA ARG A 31 -21.25 -10.60 -1.81
C ARG A 31 -22.68 -10.94 -2.19
N ARG A 32 -23.23 -12.03 -1.64
CA ARG A 32 -24.61 -12.45 -1.93
C ARG A 32 -25.63 -11.46 -1.40
N ALA A 33 -25.41 -10.93 -0.20
CA ALA A 33 -26.28 -9.91 0.38
C ALA A 33 -26.26 -8.62 -0.46
N ALA A 34 -25.08 -8.14 -0.83
CA ALA A 34 -24.92 -6.96 -1.69
C ALA A 34 -25.61 -7.15 -3.05
N LYS A 35 -25.40 -8.31 -3.70
CA LYS A 35 -26.08 -8.66 -4.95
C LYS A 35 -27.60 -8.64 -4.82
N LYS A 36 -28.14 -9.28 -3.77
CA LYS A 36 -29.58 -9.32 -3.53
C LYS A 36 -30.17 -7.92 -3.29
N ILE A 37 -29.49 -7.09 -2.50
CA ILE A 37 -29.93 -5.70 -2.24
C ILE A 37 -29.95 -4.90 -3.54
N ALA A 38 -28.94 -5.05 -4.40
CA ALA A 38 -28.88 -4.38 -5.69
C ALA A 38 -29.99 -4.85 -6.66
N GLU A 39 -30.29 -6.15 -6.68
CA GLU A 39 -31.39 -6.72 -7.49
C GLU A 39 -32.77 -6.25 -7.02
N GLU A 40 -32.97 -6.15 -5.69
CA GLU A 40 -34.24 -5.70 -5.10
C GLU A 40 -34.43 -4.18 -5.19
N ASN A 41 -33.35 -3.39 -5.37
CA ASN A 41 -33.38 -1.94 -5.38
C ASN A 41 -32.57 -1.36 -6.57
N PRO A 42 -32.97 -1.60 -7.82
CA PRO A 42 -32.19 -1.23 -9.00
C PRO A 42 -32.00 0.27 -9.20
N GLU A 43 -32.89 1.11 -8.64
CA GLU A 43 -32.77 2.57 -8.72
C GLU A 43 -31.92 3.19 -7.59
N ALA A 44 -31.55 2.40 -6.58
CA ALA A 44 -30.72 2.89 -5.49
C ALA A 44 -29.25 3.00 -5.94
N LYS A 45 -28.62 4.15 -5.67
CA LYS A 45 -27.16 4.30 -5.78
C LYS A 45 -26.51 3.61 -4.58
N PHE A 46 -26.27 2.31 -4.71
CA PHE A 46 -25.68 1.47 -3.67
C PHE A 46 -24.29 0.97 -4.10
N ASP A 47 -23.29 1.23 -3.26
CA ASP A 47 -21.98 0.58 -3.39
C ASP A 47 -21.99 -0.73 -2.59
N GLY A 48 -22.11 -1.84 -3.32
CA GLY A 48 -22.02 -3.20 -2.77
C GLY A 48 -20.61 -3.77 -2.73
N GLY A 49 -19.61 -2.98 -3.15
CA GLY A 49 -18.21 -3.34 -3.10
C GLY A 49 -17.67 -3.40 -1.69
N PHE A 50 -16.57 -4.13 -1.51
CA PHE A 50 -15.80 -4.11 -0.27
C PHE A 50 -14.36 -4.50 -0.54
N ARG A 51 -13.46 -3.96 0.27
CA ARG A 51 -12.05 -4.31 0.30
C ARG A 51 -11.80 -5.39 1.36
N VAL A 52 -10.93 -6.34 1.05
CA VAL A 52 -10.49 -7.37 1.99
C VAL A 52 -9.02 -7.14 2.28
N LEU A 53 -8.69 -7.00 3.56
CA LEU A 53 -7.32 -6.87 4.05
C LEU A 53 -7.05 -8.02 5.02
N LYS A 54 -5.79 -8.43 5.11
CA LYS A 54 -5.30 -9.42 6.07
C LYS A 54 -4.21 -8.79 6.92
N CYS A 55 -4.14 -9.18 8.19
CA CYS A 55 -2.95 -8.90 8.99
C CYS A 55 -1.83 -9.84 8.53
N ASP A 56 -0.65 -9.28 8.30
CA ASP A 56 0.56 -10.00 7.96
C ASP A 56 1.69 -9.52 8.89
N SER A 57 2.89 -10.10 8.77
CA SER A 57 4.07 -9.58 9.45
C SER A 57 4.47 -8.19 8.91
N SER A 58 5.31 -7.46 9.65
CA SER A 58 5.82 -6.14 9.22
C SER A 58 6.38 -6.18 7.79
N ASN A 59 6.24 -5.08 7.04
CA ASN A 59 6.91 -4.92 5.74
C ASN A 59 8.41 -4.72 5.87
N MET A 60 8.89 -4.31 7.05
CA MET A 60 10.29 -4.02 7.30
C MET A 60 11.09 -5.30 7.60
N LYS A 61 12.33 -5.36 7.12
CA LYS A 61 13.29 -6.41 7.47
C LYS A 61 13.64 -6.32 8.96
N GLU A 62 13.72 -7.47 9.61
CA GLU A 62 14.19 -7.55 10.98
C GLU A 62 15.71 -7.48 11.00
N VAL A 63 16.23 -6.32 11.38
CA VAL A 63 17.67 -6.09 11.49
C VAL A 63 18.11 -6.39 12.92
N TYR A 64 18.41 -7.67 13.20
CA TYR A 64 19.05 -8.09 14.43
C TYR A 64 20.50 -8.48 14.12
N TYR A 65 21.44 -7.57 14.35
CA TYR A 65 22.84 -7.95 14.44
C TYR A 65 23.51 -7.22 15.61
N ASN A 66 24.44 -7.92 16.25
CA ASN A 66 25.39 -7.31 17.16
C ASN A 66 26.45 -6.58 16.30
N PRO A 67 26.81 -5.32 16.59
CA PRO A 67 27.87 -4.60 15.86
C PRO A 67 29.22 -5.35 15.75
N ALA A 68 29.45 -6.36 16.59
CA ALA A 68 30.64 -7.21 16.54
C ALA A 68 30.57 -8.37 15.53
N GLU A 69 29.40 -8.66 14.93
CA GLU A 69 29.16 -9.81 14.03
C GLU A 69 28.99 -9.39 12.55
N TYR A 70 29.56 -8.24 12.16
CA TYR A 70 29.48 -7.71 10.79
C TYR A 70 30.33 -8.53 9.81
N GLU A 71 29.69 -9.11 8.80
CA GLU A 71 30.35 -9.62 7.60
C GLU A 71 30.00 -8.80 6.35
N PRO A 72 30.91 -8.68 5.36
CA PRO A 72 30.62 -7.99 4.10
C PRO A 72 29.42 -8.53 3.32
N SER A 73 29.05 -9.79 3.53
CA SER A 73 27.85 -10.44 2.98
C SER A 73 26.54 -9.82 3.48
N LEU A 74 26.58 -9.04 4.58
CA LEU A 74 25.42 -8.32 5.12
C LEU A 74 25.13 -7.02 4.38
N PHE A 75 26.08 -6.45 3.61
CA PHE A 75 25.87 -5.15 2.94
C PHE A 75 24.67 -5.18 2.00
N THR A 76 24.56 -6.22 1.16
CA THR A 76 23.42 -6.40 0.24
C THR A 76 22.08 -6.57 0.97
N ARG A 77 22.09 -7.05 2.23
CA ARG A 77 20.87 -7.19 3.04
C ARG A 77 20.45 -5.88 3.70
N LEU A 78 21.33 -4.89 3.76
CA LEU A 78 21.11 -3.57 4.37
C LEU A 78 20.79 -2.47 3.36
N GLU A 79 20.91 -2.75 2.06
CA GLU A 79 20.58 -1.80 0.99
C GLU A 79 19.08 -1.46 0.95
N ASP A 80 18.22 -2.42 1.24
CA ASP A 80 16.77 -2.23 1.31
C ASP A 80 16.24 -2.68 2.67
N ASN A 81 15.52 -1.80 3.35
CA ASN A 81 14.87 -2.05 4.63
C ASN A 81 13.51 -2.76 4.48
N ILE A 82 13.00 -2.94 3.26
CA ILE A 82 11.74 -3.62 2.96
C ILE A 82 11.98 -5.08 2.61
N LYS A 83 11.09 -5.98 3.06
CA LYS A 83 11.12 -7.41 2.71
C LYS A 83 10.81 -7.60 1.21
N GLU A 84 11.56 -8.47 0.57
CA GLU A 84 11.51 -8.71 -0.89
C GLU A 84 10.16 -9.26 -1.39
N ASP A 85 9.37 -9.90 -0.52
CA ASP A 85 8.06 -10.46 -0.85
C ASP A 85 6.91 -9.45 -0.70
N ARG A 86 7.20 -8.17 -0.43
CA ARG A 86 6.19 -7.13 -0.24
C ARG A 86 5.83 -6.42 -1.53
N THR A 87 4.53 -6.28 -1.73
CA THR A 87 3.97 -5.56 -2.87
C THR A 87 3.92 -4.05 -2.59
N PRO A 88 3.91 -3.20 -3.65
CA PRO A 88 3.65 -1.77 -3.49
C PRO A 88 2.36 -1.47 -2.73
N GLU A 89 1.32 -2.30 -2.90
CA GLU A 89 0.05 -2.17 -2.20
C GLU A 89 0.18 -2.49 -0.70
N ASP A 90 1.01 -3.47 -0.30
CA ASP A 90 1.28 -3.76 1.13
C ASP A 90 1.91 -2.54 1.82
N LEU A 91 2.81 -1.84 1.13
CA LEU A 91 3.42 -0.60 1.61
C LEU A 91 2.42 0.54 1.67
N LEU A 92 1.59 0.68 0.63
CA LEU A 92 0.54 1.70 0.58
C LEU A 92 -0.39 1.58 1.79
N PHE A 93 -0.89 0.38 2.09
CA PHE A 93 -1.80 0.18 3.20
C PHE A 93 -1.15 0.39 4.56
N GLN A 94 0.14 0.08 4.71
CA GLN A 94 0.89 0.45 5.91
C GLN A 94 0.95 1.97 6.07
N VAL A 95 1.39 2.69 5.03
CA VAL A 95 1.50 4.16 5.03
C VAL A 95 0.15 4.82 5.30
N MET A 96 -0.92 4.32 4.70
CA MET A 96 -2.27 4.82 4.96
C MET A 96 -2.61 4.72 6.45
N LEU A 97 -2.30 3.60 7.11
CA LEU A 97 -2.51 3.44 8.55
C LEU A 97 -1.61 4.37 9.38
N ASP A 98 -0.32 4.46 9.04
CA ASP A 98 0.66 5.29 9.75
C ASP A 98 0.31 6.78 9.70
N LEU A 99 -0.29 7.23 8.60
CA LEU A 99 -0.72 8.62 8.37
C LEU A 99 -2.19 8.87 8.75
N GLY A 100 -2.90 7.86 9.28
CA GLY A 100 -4.31 7.98 9.66
C GLY A 100 -5.28 8.16 8.49
N VAL A 101 -4.89 7.78 7.28
CA VAL A 101 -5.74 7.76 6.09
C VAL A 101 -6.75 6.61 6.21
N LEU A 102 -8.00 6.88 5.87
CA LEU A 102 -9.06 5.87 5.95
C LEU A 102 -8.81 4.77 4.92
N LEU A 103 -8.91 3.51 5.36
CA LEU A 103 -8.82 2.34 4.46
C LEU A 103 -9.98 2.25 3.46
N SER A 104 -10.99 3.11 3.57
CA SER A 104 -12.07 3.27 2.59
C SER A 104 -11.78 4.35 1.55
N SER A 105 -10.71 5.13 1.72
CA SER A 105 -10.35 6.20 0.78
C SER A 105 -10.17 5.67 -0.62
N LYS A 106 -10.55 6.51 -1.58
CA LYS A 106 -10.39 6.25 -3.01
C LYS A 106 -8.90 6.17 -3.32
N ILE A 107 -8.51 5.13 -4.05
CA ILE A 107 -7.13 4.90 -4.50
C ILE A 107 -7.17 4.83 -6.02
N GLU A 108 -6.42 5.68 -6.67
CA GLU A 108 -6.20 5.68 -8.11
C GLU A 108 -4.75 5.29 -8.40
N GLU A 109 -4.57 4.29 -9.26
CA GLU A 109 -3.25 3.92 -9.77
C GLU A 109 -3.01 4.63 -11.10
N THR A 110 -1.86 5.30 -11.20
CA THR A 110 -1.42 6.00 -12.41
C THR A 110 0.03 5.65 -12.71
N THR A 111 0.51 6.04 -13.90
CA THR A 111 1.89 5.84 -14.31
C THR A 111 2.51 7.16 -14.69
N ILE A 112 3.66 7.49 -14.08
CA ILE A 112 4.43 8.71 -14.37
C ILE A 112 5.82 8.27 -14.82
N ALA A 113 6.19 8.60 -16.06
CA ALA A 113 7.47 8.18 -16.69
C ALA A 113 7.78 6.68 -16.53
N GLY A 114 6.76 5.82 -16.60
CA GLY A 114 6.90 4.38 -16.44
C GLY A 114 6.94 3.87 -15.00
N LYS A 115 6.83 4.75 -13.99
CA LYS A 115 6.74 4.40 -12.57
C LYS A 115 5.30 4.35 -12.09
N LYS A 116 4.95 3.34 -11.32
CA LYS A 116 3.64 3.19 -10.68
C LYS A 116 3.49 4.18 -9.52
N VAL A 117 2.44 4.99 -9.59
CA VAL A 117 2.12 6.02 -8.59
C VAL A 117 0.69 5.84 -8.10
N PHE A 118 0.53 5.74 -6.79
CA PHE A 118 -0.77 5.68 -6.13
C PHE A 118 -1.18 7.07 -5.67
N ASN A 119 -2.39 7.47 -6.02
CA ASN A 119 -3.02 8.69 -5.56
C ASN A 119 -4.21 8.34 -4.67
N VAL A 120 -4.20 8.82 -3.43
CA VAL A 120 -5.20 8.53 -2.42
C VAL A 120 -5.91 9.81 -2.01
N GLU A 121 -7.24 9.77 -2.05
CA GLU A 121 -8.14 10.87 -1.62
C GLU A 121 -7.77 12.23 -2.25
N ASP A 122 -7.86 12.32 -3.59
CA ASP A 122 -7.67 13.55 -4.36
C ASP A 122 -6.38 14.34 -3.98
N ASN A 123 -5.22 13.67 -4.13
CA ASN A 123 -3.89 14.16 -3.78
C ASN A 123 -3.60 14.32 -2.27
N TYR A 124 -4.46 13.83 -1.37
CA TYR A 124 -4.12 13.84 0.06
C TYR A 124 -2.85 13.04 0.34
N LEU A 125 -2.71 11.87 -0.28
CA LEU A 125 -1.50 11.06 -0.23
C LEU A 125 -1.15 10.60 -1.65
N ILE A 126 0.06 10.93 -2.10
CA ILE A 126 0.66 10.34 -3.29
C ILE A 126 1.83 9.46 -2.86
N ALA A 127 1.89 8.23 -3.34
CA ALA A 127 2.96 7.29 -3.04
C ALA A 127 3.56 6.67 -4.30
N CYS A 128 4.89 6.58 -4.36
CA CYS A 128 5.62 5.92 -5.42
C CYS A 128 6.63 4.95 -4.79
N PHE A 129 6.45 3.65 -5.01
CA PHE A 129 7.27 2.61 -4.39
C PHE A 129 8.17 1.88 -5.40
N ASP A 130 8.14 2.27 -6.67
CA ASP A 130 9.05 1.74 -7.68
C ASP A 130 10.48 2.24 -7.45
N GLU A 131 11.46 1.48 -7.89
CA GLU A 131 12.88 1.86 -7.88
C GLU A 131 13.22 2.84 -9.00
N ASP A 132 14.45 3.38 -9.00
CA ASP A 132 14.97 4.33 -10.00
C ASP A 132 14.04 5.53 -10.28
N ILE A 133 13.49 6.13 -9.23
CA ILE A 133 12.71 7.37 -9.32
C ILE A 133 13.65 8.51 -9.75
N THR A 134 13.22 9.25 -10.78
CA THR A 134 13.98 10.37 -11.36
C THR A 134 13.39 11.72 -10.96
N ASP A 135 14.16 12.78 -11.16
CA ASP A 135 13.72 14.17 -10.94
C ASP A 135 12.45 14.51 -11.74
N ASP A 136 12.28 13.93 -12.93
CA ASP A 136 11.08 14.13 -13.75
C ASP A 136 9.82 13.59 -13.06
N VAL A 137 9.90 12.38 -12.48
CA VAL A 137 8.80 11.77 -11.74
C VAL A 137 8.47 12.61 -10.51
N ILE A 138 9.48 13.00 -9.74
CA ILE A 138 9.32 13.84 -8.55
C ILE A 138 8.71 15.18 -8.92
N THR A 139 9.13 15.79 -10.03
CA THR A 139 8.61 17.07 -10.51
C THR A 139 7.13 16.96 -10.89
N GLU A 140 6.74 15.92 -11.62
CA GLU A 140 5.33 15.71 -11.98
C GLU A 140 4.45 15.42 -10.75
N ILE A 141 4.98 14.73 -9.74
CA ILE A 141 4.29 14.55 -8.46
C ILE A 141 4.19 15.87 -7.70
N ALA A 142 5.27 16.63 -7.60
CA ALA A 142 5.29 17.91 -6.89
C ALA A 142 4.32 18.93 -7.50
N LYS A 143 4.15 18.94 -8.83
CA LYS A 143 3.15 19.77 -9.52
C LYS A 143 1.71 19.42 -9.16
N GLN A 144 1.42 18.18 -8.74
CA GLN A 144 0.10 17.76 -8.26
C GLN A 144 -0.21 18.29 -6.85
N LYS A 145 0.79 18.86 -6.16
CA LYS A 145 0.69 19.46 -4.83
C LYS A 145 0.03 18.55 -3.79
N PRO A 146 0.56 17.33 -3.57
CA PRO A 146 -0.02 16.45 -2.59
C PRO A 146 0.17 16.95 -1.17
N TYR A 147 -0.71 16.57 -0.25
CA TYR A 147 -0.51 16.87 1.17
C TYR A 147 0.61 15.99 1.76
N TYR A 148 0.56 14.68 1.49
CA TYR A 148 1.65 13.74 1.76
C TYR A 148 2.27 13.19 0.47
N PHE A 149 3.60 13.17 0.41
CA PHE A 149 4.33 12.39 -0.59
C PHE A 149 5.17 11.32 0.08
N VAL A 150 5.05 10.06 -0.36
CA VAL A 150 5.75 8.92 0.22
C VAL A 150 6.50 8.12 -0.84
N LEU A 151 7.74 7.77 -0.52
CA LEU A 151 8.62 6.95 -1.36
C LEU A 151 9.46 6.00 -0.49
N ARG A 152 10.09 5.00 -1.10
CA ARG A 152 11.07 4.13 -0.40
C ARG A 152 12.42 4.85 -0.33
N ASP A 153 13.20 4.61 0.71
CA ASP A 153 14.57 5.17 0.79
C ASP A 153 15.44 4.71 -0.39
N SER A 154 15.38 3.42 -0.69
CA SER A 154 16.10 2.78 -1.80
C SER A 154 15.55 3.11 -3.20
N SER A 155 14.45 3.86 -3.30
CA SER A 155 13.79 4.09 -4.60
C SER A 155 14.48 5.12 -5.49
N MET A 156 15.45 5.88 -4.98
CA MET A 156 16.05 6.99 -5.71
C MET A 156 17.10 6.50 -6.71
N ALA A 157 17.06 7.01 -7.95
CA ALA A 157 18.00 6.60 -8.99
C ALA A 157 19.47 6.96 -8.68
N ASN A 158 19.71 8.01 -7.87
CA ASN A 158 21.03 8.41 -7.38
C ASN A 158 20.93 9.49 -6.28
N ASP A 159 22.05 9.77 -5.62
CA ASP A 159 22.18 10.80 -4.57
C ASP A 159 21.82 12.22 -5.02
N SER A 160 21.93 12.51 -6.32
CA SER A 160 21.53 13.83 -6.84
C SER A 160 20.02 14.00 -6.78
N VAL A 161 19.25 12.95 -7.10
CA VAL A 161 17.79 12.94 -6.94
C VAL A 161 17.38 13.12 -5.47
N ALA A 162 18.11 12.46 -4.55
CA ALA A 162 17.90 12.62 -3.11
C ALA A 162 18.04 14.07 -2.65
N THR A 163 19.08 14.74 -3.15
CA THR A 163 19.34 16.15 -2.83
C THR A 163 18.34 17.09 -3.51
N ASN A 164 17.92 16.77 -4.74
CA ASN A 164 17.06 17.62 -5.54
C ASN A 164 15.60 17.60 -5.08
N ILE A 165 15.14 16.54 -4.41
CA ILE A 165 13.76 16.41 -3.94
C ILE A 165 13.32 17.65 -3.15
N GLU A 166 14.20 18.18 -2.29
CA GLU A 166 13.87 19.33 -1.45
C GLU A 166 13.68 20.59 -2.27
N GLN A 167 14.52 20.80 -3.28
CA GLN A 167 14.45 21.95 -4.16
C GLN A 167 13.21 21.90 -5.06
N ILE A 168 12.89 20.72 -5.61
CA ILE A 168 11.72 20.52 -6.46
C ILE A 168 10.44 20.79 -5.66
N PHE A 169 10.30 20.20 -4.48
CA PHE A 169 9.13 20.44 -3.64
C PHE A 169 9.07 21.89 -3.14
N ALA A 170 10.20 22.52 -2.76
CA ALA A 170 10.20 23.94 -2.42
C ALA A 170 9.72 24.84 -3.56
N ALA A 171 9.99 24.47 -4.82
CA ALA A 171 9.57 25.24 -5.99
C ALA A 171 8.08 25.03 -6.35
N TYR A 172 7.57 23.79 -6.29
CA TYR A 172 6.22 23.46 -6.80
C TYR A 172 5.17 23.23 -5.71
N SER A 173 5.56 22.68 -4.56
CA SER A 173 4.65 22.32 -3.47
C SER A 173 5.35 22.37 -2.10
N PRO A 174 5.65 23.58 -1.59
CA PRO A 174 6.44 23.77 -0.37
C PRO A 174 5.76 23.21 0.88
N ASP A 175 4.44 23.11 0.87
CA ASP A 175 3.64 22.64 2.00
C ASP A 175 3.50 21.09 2.05
N THR A 176 3.99 20.37 1.04
CA THR A 176 3.93 18.91 1.03
C THR A 176 4.79 18.30 2.13
N VAL A 177 4.17 17.48 2.97
CA VAL A 177 4.87 16.67 3.96
C VAL A 177 5.41 15.41 3.28
N ARG A 178 6.74 15.30 3.25
CA ARG A 178 7.43 14.17 2.64
C ARG A 178 7.75 13.12 3.70
N LYS A 179 7.58 11.83 3.36
CA LYS A 179 7.98 10.69 4.20
C LYS A 179 8.74 9.69 3.37
N VAL A 180 9.78 9.13 3.97
CA VAL A 180 10.55 8.04 3.40
C VAL A 180 10.27 6.80 4.23
N LEU A 181 9.94 5.69 3.54
CA LEU A 181 9.82 4.36 4.13
C LEU A 181 11.17 3.68 4.20
#